data_AF-A0A537W7Y8-F1
#
_entry.id   AF-A0A537W7Y8-F1
#
_cell.length_a   1.000
_cell.length_b   1.000
_cell.length_c   1.000
_cell.angle_alpha   90.00
_cell.angle_beta   90.00
_cell.angle_gamma   90.00
#
_symmetry.space_group_name_H-M   'P 1'
#
loop_
_entity.id
_entity.type
_entity.pdbx_description
1 polymer ?
#
loop_
_entity_poly.entity_id
_entity_poly.type
_entity_poly.pdbx_seq_one_letter_code
_entity_poly.pdbx_strand_id
1 'polypeptide(L)'
;MTRIIVSSLIVAALSAVLFLVPASAMTHPKLTGTVGKNDAFIIVLKNASGTLVKTLKAGTYTFVIHDDSTLHSFALDGPHGFAKDFTTIPFKGTKTATLTLKKGKYKYYCKAHESTMFHFFTVK
;
A
#
# COMPACT_ATOMS: atom_id res chain seq x y z
N MET A 1 42.84 -71.54 -0.69
CA MET A 1 41.39 -71.64 -0.91
C MET A 1 40.65 -70.80 0.11
N THR A 2 40.38 -69.52 -0.19
CA THR A 2 39.17 -68.80 0.27
C THR A 2 38.96 -67.61 -0.66
N ARG A 3 37.79 -67.55 -1.31
CA ARG A 3 37.36 -66.44 -2.17
C ARG A 3 36.66 -65.43 -1.26
N ILE A 4 36.93 -64.13 -1.41
CA ILE A 4 35.98 -63.08 -1.03
C ILE A 4 35.93 -62.08 -2.20
N ILE A 5 34.74 -61.97 -2.76
CA ILE A 5 34.31 -61.09 -3.84
C ILE A 5 33.54 -59.94 -3.17
N VAL A 6 33.28 -58.85 -3.92
CA VAL A 6 32.18 -57.87 -3.72
C VAL A 6 32.57 -56.72 -2.77
N SER A 7 32.44 -55.42 -3.06
CA SER A 7 31.95 -54.68 -4.23
C SER A 7 32.34 -53.21 -4.12
N SER A 8 32.51 -52.57 -5.27
CA SER A 8 32.56 -51.12 -5.44
C SER A 8 31.29 -50.45 -4.89
N LEU A 9 31.45 -49.49 -3.99
CA LEU A 9 30.41 -48.52 -3.65
C LEU A 9 30.74 -47.19 -4.34
N ILE A 10 30.09 -46.94 -5.48
CA ILE A 10 30.01 -45.60 -6.07
C ILE A 10 28.87 -44.88 -5.36
N VAL A 11 29.19 -43.92 -4.49
CA VAL A 11 28.19 -43.02 -3.91
C VAL A 11 28.03 -41.85 -4.86
N ALA A 12 27.01 -41.91 -5.71
CA ALA A 12 26.55 -40.76 -6.49
C ALA A 12 25.65 -39.89 -5.61
N ALA A 13 26.18 -38.82 -5.05
CA ALA A 13 25.40 -37.81 -4.34
C ALA A 13 24.65 -36.93 -5.35
N LEU A 14 23.32 -37.12 -5.46
CA LEU A 14 22.45 -36.27 -6.26
C LEU A 14 22.11 -35.00 -5.45
N SER A 15 22.83 -33.91 -5.70
CA SER A 15 22.51 -32.61 -5.08
C SER A 15 21.29 -31.98 -5.78
N ALA A 16 20.12 -32.05 -5.14
CA ALA A 16 18.94 -31.30 -5.57
C ALA A 16 19.12 -29.82 -5.19
N VAL A 17 19.48 -28.99 -6.17
CA VAL A 17 19.53 -27.54 -6.01
C VAL A 17 18.10 -26.99 -6.07
N LEU A 18 17.52 -26.68 -4.91
CA LEU A 18 16.27 -25.94 -4.81
C LEU A 18 16.52 -24.49 -5.24
N PHE A 19 16.10 -24.13 -6.46
CA PHE A 19 16.03 -22.73 -6.87
C PHE A 19 14.92 -22.03 -6.07
N LEU A 20 15.30 -21.34 -4.99
CA LEU A 20 14.44 -20.36 -4.33
C LEU A 20 14.33 -19.15 -5.26
N VAL A 21 13.32 -19.14 -6.13
CA VAL A 21 12.97 -17.95 -6.91
C VAL A 21 12.40 -16.94 -5.90
N PRO A 22 13.03 -15.76 -5.68
CA PRO A 22 12.40 -14.76 -4.85
C PRO A 22 11.10 -14.33 -5.53
N ALA A 23 9.98 -14.53 -4.85
CA ALA A 23 8.71 -13.97 -5.30
C ALA A 23 8.83 -12.44 -5.26
N SER A 24 9.06 -11.83 -6.42
CA SER A 24 8.98 -10.38 -6.57
C SER A 24 7.56 -9.94 -6.24
N ALA A 25 7.36 -9.38 -5.05
CA ALA A 25 6.09 -8.75 -4.72
C ALA A 25 5.84 -7.65 -5.75
N MET A 26 4.75 -7.75 -6.54
CA MET A 26 4.36 -6.67 -7.45
C MET A 26 4.17 -5.38 -6.63
N THR A 27 5.02 -4.38 -6.88
CA THR A 27 4.92 -3.09 -6.21
C THR A 27 3.90 -2.23 -6.93
N HIS A 28 2.71 -2.09 -6.33
CA HIS A 28 1.69 -1.17 -6.83
C HIS A 28 2.18 0.28 -6.76
N PRO A 29 1.76 1.16 -7.70
CA PRO A 29 2.06 2.58 -7.61
C PRO A 29 1.64 3.15 -6.26
N LYS A 30 2.51 3.94 -5.65
CA LYS A 30 2.29 4.52 -4.33
C LYS A 30 1.59 5.87 -4.42
N LEU A 31 0.64 6.09 -3.51
CA LEU A 31 0.01 7.36 -3.23
C LEU A 31 0.28 7.72 -1.77
N THR A 32 0.86 8.88 -1.52
CA THR A 32 1.22 9.34 -0.18
C THR A 32 0.22 10.38 0.30
N GLY A 33 -0.53 10.06 1.35
CA GLY A 33 -1.39 11.00 2.06
C GLY A 33 -0.64 11.64 3.22
N THR A 34 -0.90 12.92 3.48
CA THR A 34 -0.42 13.60 4.68
C THR A 34 -1.55 14.43 5.26
N VAL A 35 -1.76 14.35 6.57
CA VAL A 35 -2.77 15.13 7.29
C VAL A 35 -2.20 15.68 8.60
N GLY A 36 -2.59 16.90 8.95
CA GLY A 36 -2.34 17.45 10.28
C GLY A 36 -0.89 17.86 10.55
N LYS A 37 -0.14 18.28 9.52
CA LYS A 37 1.25 18.71 9.70
C LYS A 37 1.32 19.89 10.67
N ASN A 38 2.04 19.73 11.79
CA ASN A 38 2.09 20.73 12.88
C ASN A 38 0.68 21.11 13.40
N ASP A 39 -0.25 20.15 13.44
CA ASP A 39 -1.67 20.36 13.77
C ASP A 39 -2.41 21.37 12.86
N ALA A 40 -1.83 21.70 11.70
CA ALA A 40 -2.48 22.56 10.74
C ALA A 40 -3.60 21.82 9.98
N PHE A 41 -4.57 22.59 9.50
CA PHE A 41 -5.70 22.14 8.67
C PHE A 41 -5.27 21.82 7.23
N ILE A 42 -4.27 20.94 7.11
CA ILE A 42 -3.69 20.49 5.85
C ILE A 42 -4.04 19.02 5.66
N ILE A 43 -4.55 18.69 4.47
CA ILE A 43 -4.73 17.31 4.01
C ILE A 43 -4.34 17.25 2.54
N VAL A 44 -3.44 16.35 2.16
CA VAL A 44 -2.98 16.21 0.77
C VAL A 44 -2.82 14.76 0.39
N LEU A 45 -2.98 14.47 -0.90
CA LEU A 45 -2.64 13.18 -1.50
C LEU A 45 -1.71 13.41 -2.69
N LYS A 46 -0.54 12.80 -2.67
CA LYS A 46 0.49 12.92 -3.69
C LYS A 46 0.78 11.58 -4.36
N ASN A 47 1.16 11.59 -5.62
CA ASN A 47 1.64 10.41 -6.32
C ASN A 47 3.14 10.14 -6.01
N ALA A 48 3.70 9.10 -6.61
CA ALA A 48 5.11 8.75 -6.46
C ALA A 48 6.11 9.84 -6.91
N SER A 49 5.71 10.77 -7.79
CA SER A 49 6.54 11.92 -8.19
C SER A 49 6.38 13.14 -7.27
N GLY A 50 5.63 13.02 -6.16
CA GLY A 50 5.37 14.10 -5.21
C GLY A 50 4.32 15.12 -5.69
N THR A 51 3.66 14.88 -6.81
CA THR A 51 2.63 15.75 -7.40
C THR A 51 1.28 15.46 -6.78
N LEU A 52 0.46 16.50 -6.55
CA LEU A 52 -0.91 16.33 -6.06
C LEU A 52 -1.73 15.47 -7.02
N VAL A 53 -2.46 14.51 -6.46
CA VAL A 53 -3.33 13.62 -7.21
C VAL A 53 -4.58 14.38 -7.63
N LYS A 54 -4.72 14.62 -8.94
CA LYS A 54 -5.95 15.15 -9.56
C LYS A 54 -6.65 14.09 -10.41
N THR A 55 -5.88 13.23 -11.07
CA THR A 55 -6.39 12.15 -11.91
C THR A 55 -5.51 10.92 -11.80
N LEU A 56 -6.12 9.74 -11.79
CA LEU A 56 -5.46 8.43 -11.84
C LEU A 56 -6.13 7.56 -12.91
N LYS A 57 -5.43 6.51 -13.34
CA LYS A 57 -6.05 5.42 -14.09
C LYS A 57 -6.72 4.46 -13.11
N ALA A 58 -7.79 3.78 -13.52
CA ALA A 58 -8.31 2.67 -12.74
C ALA A 58 -7.23 1.59 -12.53
N GLY A 59 -7.16 1.01 -11.34
CA GLY A 59 -6.12 0.04 -11.00
C GLY A 59 -5.83 -0.04 -9.50
N THR A 60 -4.84 -0.85 -9.15
CA THR A 60 -4.44 -1.09 -7.76
C THR A 60 -3.34 -0.13 -7.34
N TYR A 61 -3.51 0.52 -6.19
CA TYR A 61 -2.60 1.51 -5.63
C TYR A 61 -2.30 1.19 -4.17
N THR A 62 -1.08 1.47 -3.73
CA THR A 62 -0.72 1.43 -2.30
C THR A 62 -0.77 2.85 -1.74
N PHE A 63 -1.70 3.09 -0.83
CA PHE A 63 -1.81 4.31 -0.06
C PHE A 63 -0.89 4.21 1.16
N VAL A 64 -0.07 5.24 1.38
CA VAL A 64 0.74 5.43 2.59
C VAL A 64 0.30 6.74 3.21
N ILE A 65 -0.42 6.67 4.32
CA ILE A 65 -1.00 7.83 4.99
C ILE A 65 -0.16 8.18 6.21
N HIS A 66 0.43 9.37 6.20
CA HIS A 66 1.11 9.98 7.33
C HIS A 66 0.14 10.90 8.06
N ASP A 67 -0.25 10.52 9.27
CA ASP A 67 -1.09 11.32 10.15
C ASP A 67 -0.22 11.93 11.24
N ASP A 68 -0.02 13.24 11.16
CA ASP A 68 0.91 13.98 12.02
C ASP A 68 0.21 14.61 13.24
N SER A 69 -1.09 14.39 13.42
CA SER A 69 -1.91 15.06 14.44
C SER A 69 -2.98 14.16 15.05
N THR A 70 -3.10 14.19 16.38
CA THR A 70 -4.19 13.50 17.09
C THR A 70 -5.56 14.18 16.93
N LEU A 71 -5.64 15.33 16.25
CA LEU A 71 -6.87 16.10 16.03
C LEU A 71 -7.47 15.88 14.63
N HIS A 72 -6.75 15.19 13.75
CA HIS A 72 -7.16 14.96 12.38
C HIS A 72 -7.25 13.48 12.03
N SER A 73 -7.81 13.19 10.86
CA SER A 73 -7.89 11.85 10.30
C SER A 73 -7.83 11.91 8.78
N PHE A 74 -7.59 10.77 8.14
CA PHE A 74 -7.66 10.62 6.69
C PHE A 74 -8.67 9.53 6.34
N ALA A 75 -9.74 9.95 5.68
CA ALA A 75 -10.78 9.08 5.12
C ALA A 75 -10.88 9.28 3.61
N LEU A 76 -11.47 8.30 2.92
CA LEU A 76 -11.66 8.29 1.47
C LEU A 76 -13.04 7.75 1.14
N ASP A 77 -13.85 8.57 0.49
CA ASP A 77 -15.09 8.15 -0.15
C ASP A 77 -14.89 8.04 -1.66
N GLY A 78 -15.68 7.18 -2.29
CA GLY A 78 -15.59 6.87 -3.72
C GLY A 78 -16.93 6.52 -4.35
N PRO A 79 -16.91 6.15 -5.64
CA PRO A 79 -18.12 5.78 -6.36
C PRO A 79 -18.75 4.51 -5.76
N HIS A 80 -20.05 4.34 -6.02
CA HIS A 80 -20.83 3.16 -5.60
C HIS A 80 -20.86 2.93 -4.08
N GLY A 81 -20.82 4.01 -3.29
CA GLY A 81 -20.86 3.93 -1.82
C GLY A 81 -19.56 3.41 -1.19
N PHE A 82 -18.46 3.38 -1.95
CA PHE A 82 -17.16 3.05 -1.38
C PHE A 82 -16.77 4.07 -0.31
N ALA A 83 -16.39 3.60 0.87
CA ALA A 83 -15.84 4.41 1.96
C ALA A 83 -14.72 3.65 2.66
N LYS A 84 -13.65 4.36 3.03
CA LYS A 84 -12.50 3.81 3.73
C LYS A 84 -11.88 4.83 4.67
N ASP A 85 -11.84 4.47 5.94
CA ASP A 85 -11.03 5.17 6.93
C ASP A 85 -9.62 4.58 6.95
N PHE A 86 -8.61 5.43 6.84
CA PHE A 86 -7.22 5.05 7.04
C PHE A 86 -6.78 5.27 8.48
N THR A 87 -7.17 6.42 9.05
CA THR A 87 -6.87 6.80 10.43
C THR A 87 -8.13 7.30 11.15
N THR A 88 -8.04 7.45 12.47
CA THR A 88 -9.14 7.83 13.38
C THR A 88 -8.72 9.01 14.25
N ILE A 89 -9.67 9.66 14.93
CA ILE A 89 -9.35 10.66 15.96
C ILE A 89 -9.62 10.04 17.35
N PRO A 90 -8.66 10.01 18.28
CA PRO A 90 -7.26 10.40 18.12
C PRO A 90 -6.43 9.28 17.47
N PHE A 91 -5.46 9.66 16.63
CA PHE A 91 -4.40 8.79 16.12
C PHE A 91 -3.22 9.65 15.67
N LYS A 92 -2.00 9.13 15.76
CA LYS A 92 -0.82 9.72 15.11
C LYS A 92 0.09 8.60 14.66
N GLY A 93 0.62 8.69 13.44
CA GLY A 93 1.49 7.67 12.87
C GLY A 93 1.19 7.39 11.41
N THR A 94 1.71 6.27 10.91
CA THR A 94 1.55 5.89 9.50
C THR A 94 0.65 4.66 9.35
N LYS A 95 -0.24 4.70 8.36
CA LYS A 95 -1.05 3.56 7.92
C LYS A 95 -0.86 3.31 6.44
N THR A 96 -0.74 2.03 6.08
CA THR A 96 -0.61 1.60 4.68
C THR A 96 -1.77 0.71 4.31
N ALA A 97 -2.38 0.94 3.15
CA ALA A 97 -3.40 0.07 2.60
C ALA A 97 -3.29 0.00 1.08
N THR A 98 -3.52 -1.20 0.52
CA THR A 98 -3.59 -1.40 -0.93
C THR A 98 -5.05 -1.47 -1.35
N LEU A 99 -5.45 -0.62 -2.28
CA LEU A 99 -6.83 -0.49 -2.76
C LEU A 99 -6.88 -0.64 -4.27
N THR A 100 -7.90 -1.34 -4.77
CA THR A 100 -8.25 -1.31 -6.20
C THR A 100 -9.24 -0.17 -6.45
N LEU A 101 -8.79 0.87 -7.15
CA LEU A 101 -9.62 2.01 -7.51
C LEU A 101 -10.38 1.73 -8.80
N LYS A 102 -11.70 1.97 -8.76
CA LYS A 102 -12.60 1.88 -9.91
C LYS A 102 -12.78 3.26 -10.52
N LYS A 103 -13.26 3.33 -11.76
CA LYS A 103 -13.54 4.62 -12.41
C LYS A 103 -14.57 5.40 -11.61
N GLY A 104 -14.36 6.71 -11.45
CA GLY A 104 -15.27 7.58 -10.72
C GLY A 104 -14.56 8.70 -9.95
N LYS A 105 -15.37 9.48 -9.23
CA LYS A 105 -14.90 10.58 -8.40
C LYS A 105 -14.68 10.09 -6.97
N TYR A 106 -13.54 10.46 -6.40
CA TYR A 106 -13.17 10.15 -5.03
C TYR A 106 -12.97 11.44 -4.24
N LYS A 107 -13.28 11.41 -2.95
CA LYS A 107 -13.08 12.50 -1.99
C LYS A 107 -12.21 11.97 -0.86
N TYR A 108 -11.06 12.58 -0.61
CA TYR A 108 -10.35 12.36 0.63
C TYR A 108 -10.55 13.54 1.57
N TYR A 109 -10.71 13.26 2.86
CA TYR A 109 -11.11 14.26 3.84
C TYR A 109 -10.71 13.89 5.26
N CYS A 110 -10.73 14.88 6.16
CA CYS A 110 -10.66 14.68 7.59
C CYS A 110 -12.08 14.66 8.18
N LYS A 111 -12.43 13.61 8.94
CA LYS A 111 -13.80 13.43 9.46
C LYS A 111 -14.30 14.59 10.31
N ALA A 112 -13.48 15.06 11.26
CA ALA A 112 -13.88 16.16 12.15
C ALA A 112 -13.98 17.52 11.45
N HIS A 113 -13.40 17.65 10.25
CA HIS A 113 -13.25 18.93 9.54
C HIS A 113 -13.64 18.79 8.07
N GLU A 114 -14.63 17.95 7.78
CA GLU A 114 -14.93 17.54 6.40
C GLU A 114 -15.37 18.71 5.50
N SER A 115 -15.92 19.78 6.08
CA SER A 115 -16.35 20.97 5.35
C SER A 115 -15.21 21.87 4.88
N THR A 116 -13.99 21.70 5.41
CA THR A 116 -12.83 22.55 5.09
C THR A 116 -11.58 21.78 4.70
N MET A 117 -11.41 20.55 5.20
CA MET A 117 -10.27 19.67 4.93
C MET A 117 -10.69 18.52 4.04
N PHE A 118 -10.87 18.81 2.75
CA PHE A 118 -11.15 17.79 1.75
C PHE A 118 -10.63 18.18 0.37
N HIS A 119 -10.37 17.18 -0.46
CA HIS A 119 -10.13 17.36 -1.88
C HIS A 119 -10.71 16.21 -2.68
N PHE A 120 -10.88 16.44 -3.97
CA PHE A 120 -11.35 15.42 -4.91
C PHE A 120 -10.26 15.02 -5.90
N PHE A 121 -10.31 13.77 -6.35
CA PHE A 121 -9.61 13.32 -7.55
C PHE A 121 -10.51 12.39 -8.38
N THR A 122 -10.17 12.24 -9.65
CA THR A 122 -10.93 11.39 -10.59
C THR A 122 -10.10 10.19 -11.01
N VAL A 123 -10.71 9.02 -11.02
CA VAL A 123 -10.15 7.80 -11.60
C VAL A 123 -10.81 7.57 -12.96
N LYS A 124 -10.00 7.46 -14.02
CA LYS A 124 -10.44 7.32 -15.42
C LYS A 124 -10.24 5.91 -15.97
#